data_AF-A0A354B1I3-F1
#
_entry.id   AF-A0A354B1I3-F1
#
_cell.length_a   1.000
_cell.length_b   1.000
_cell.length_c   1.000
_cell.angle_alpha   90.00
_cell.angle_beta   90.00
_cell.angle_gamma   90.00
#
_symmetry.space_group_name_H-M   'P 1'
#
loop_
_entity.id
_entity.type
_entity.pdbx_description
1 polymer ?
#
loop_
_entity_poly.entity_id
_entity_poly.type
_entity_poly.pdbx_seq_one_letter_code
_entity_poly.pdbx_strand_id
1 'polypeptide(L)'
;NLRDGFCLVRNGELQLHNVHISPHSHAGRFFNHDPLRVRRLLAHRREIDKLRGGIQQKGLALVPLNIHLKGSWLKVTIGLGKGRKLHDKRQEERRKQDVKDTRAAMARF
;
A
#
# COMPACT_ATOMS: atom_id res chain seq x y z
N ASN A 1 -6.64 5.19 -6.86
CA ASN A 1 -5.18 5.09 -7.02
C ASN A 1 -4.57 4.89 -5.64
N LEU A 2 -3.81 3.80 -5.46
CA LEU A 2 -3.13 3.45 -4.20
C LEU A 2 -1.66 3.90 -4.15
N ARG A 3 -1.12 4.45 -5.25
CA ARG A 3 0.27 4.94 -5.30
C ARG A 3 0.50 5.96 -4.19
N ASP A 4 1.60 5.79 -3.50
CA ASP A 4 2.06 6.63 -2.38
C ASP A 4 1.11 6.69 -1.17
N GLY A 5 0.10 5.82 -1.14
CA GLY A 5 -0.78 5.65 0.00
C GLY A 5 -0.04 5.01 1.17
N PHE A 6 -0.31 5.47 2.38
CA PHE A 6 0.26 4.91 3.60
C PHE A 6 -0.75 4.97 4.75
N CYS A 7 -0.51 4.14 5.76
CA CYS A 7 -1.37 4.07 6.94
C CYS A 7 -0.62 4.60 8.17
N LEU A 8 -1.33 5.37 9.00
CA LEU A 8 -0.81 5.86 10.28
C LEU A 8 -1.72 5.38 11.41
N VAL A 9 -1.10 5.08 12.55
CA VAL A 9 -1.83 4.88 13.80
C VAL A 9 -1.74 6.16 14.61
N ARG A 10 -2.86 6.89 14.74
CA ARG A 10 -2.94 8.15 15.48
C ARG A 10 -4.12 8.08 16.45
N ASN A 11 -3.90 8.47 17.71
CA ASN A 11 -4.93 8.46 18.76
C ASN A 11 -5.64 7.10 18.96
N GLY A 12 -4.93 5.99 18.71
CA GLY A 12 -5.51 4.64 18.80
C GLY A 12 -6.36 4.23 17.60
N GLU A 13 -6.43 5.06 16.56
CA GLU A 13 -7.14 4.79 15.31
C GLU A 13 -6.17 4.54 14.17
N LEU A 14 -6.56 3.64 13.26
CA LEU A 14 -5.84 3.40 12.02
C LEU A 14 -6.42 4.29 10.92
N GLN A 15 -5.56 5.09 10.28
CA GLN A 15 -5.94 6.08 9.27
C GLN A 15 -5.22 5.80 7.96
N LEU A 16 -5.96 5.81 6.86
CA LEU A 16 -5.44 5.73 5.50
C LEU A 16 -5.24 7.13 4.94
N HIS A 17 -4.01 7.42 4.50
CA HIS A 17 -3.56 8.70 3.98
C HIS A 17 -3.13 8.56 2.52
N ASN A 18 -3.24 9.67 1.79
CA ASN A 18 -2.74 9.82 0.42
C ASN A 18 -3.26 8.76 -0.58
N VAL A 19 -4.51 8.31 -0.40
CA VAL A 19 -5.19 7.42 -1.35
C VAL A 19 -6.24 8.21 -2.10
N HIS A 20 -6.04 8.38 -3.40
CA HIS A 20 -6.98 9.08 -4.27
C HIS A 20 -8.12 8.14 -4.69
N ILE A 21 -9.33 8.45 -4.24
CA ILE A 21 -10.56 7.79 -4.69
C ILE A 21 -11.31 8.77 -5.59
N SER A 22 -11.39 8.45 -6.87
CA SER A 22 -12.04 9.32 -7.86
C SER A 22 -13.48 9.63 -7.45
N PRO A 23 -13.91 10.90 -7.58
CA PRO A 23 -15.31 11.26 -7.44
C PRO A 23 -16.19 10.47 -8.41
N HIS A 24 -17.46 10.31 -8.06
CA HIS A 24 -18.42 9.67 -8.93
C HIS A 24 -18.94 10.70 -9.95
N SER A 25 -18.82 10.40 -11.25
CA SER A 25 -19.17 11.33 -12.34
C SER A 25 -20.65 11.70 -12.38
N HIS A 26 -21.54 10.76 -12.02
CA HIS A 26 -22.99 11.00 -12.03
C HIS A 26 -23.53 11.54 -10.69
N ALA A 27 -22.71 11.59 -9.65
CA ALA A 27 -23.09 12.24 -8.41
C ALA A 27 -22.83 13.74 -8.57
N GLY A 28 -23.83 14.59 -8.31
CA GLY A 28 -23.65 16.05 -8.35
C GLY A 28 -22.50 16.49 -7.43
N ARG A 29 -21.88 17.64 -7.71
CA ARG A 29 -20.70 18.16 -6.99
C ARG A 29 -20.89 18.18 -5.45
N PHE A 30 -22.10 18.44 -4.97
CA PHE A 30 -22.44 18.48 -3.54
C PHE A 30 -22.44 17.11 -2.84
N PHE A 31 -22.71 16.03 -3.56
CA PHE A 31 -22.81 14.67 -2.99
C PHE A 31 -21.49 13.89 -3.10
N ASN A 32 -20.48 14.48 -3.74
CA ASN A 32 -19.18 13.85 -3.91
C ASN A 32 -18.31 14.00 -2.66
N HIS A 33 -17.43 13.03 -2.45
CA HIS A 33 -16.41 13.09 -1.41
C HIS A 33 -15.16 13.84 -1.90
N ASP A 34 -14.42 14.43 -0.96
CA ASP A 34 -13.05 14.85 -1.22
C ASP A 34 -12.18 13.62 -1.58
N PRO A 35 -11.55 13.60 -2.78
CA PRO A 35 -10.78 12.46 -3.27
C PRO A 35 -9.63 12.03 -2.36
N LEU A 36 -8.99 12.97 -1.67
CA LEU A 36 -7.80 12.75 -0.83
C LEU A 36 -8.10 12.76 0.66
N ARG A 37 -9.38 12.75 1.05
CA ARG A 37 -9.77 12.75 2.47
C ARG A 37 -9.11 11.60 3.23
N VAL A 38 -8.68 11.88 4.45
CA VAL A 38 -8.19 10.86 5.38
C VAL A 38 -9.35 9.93 5.75
N ARG A 39 -9.15 8.62 5.59
CA ARG A 39 -10.19 7.62 5.86
C ARG A 39 -9.82 6.77 7.08
N ARG A 40 -10.69 6.73 8.07
CA ARG A 40 -10.54 5.84 9.23
C ARG A 40 -10.80 4.39 8.82
N LEU A 41 -9.87 3.50 9.15
CA LEU A 41 -9.98 2.06 8.94
C LEU A 41 -10.51 1.40 10.21
N LEU A 42 -11.41 0.43 10.03
CA LEU A 42 -11.95 -0.38 11.11
C LEU A 42 -11.04 -1.60 11.31
N ALA A 43 -10.45 -1.73 12.49
CA ALA A 43 -9.60 -2.84 12.89
C ALA A 43 -9.80 -3.13 14.38
N HIS A 44 -9.50 -4.35 14.83
CA HIS A 44 -9.60 -4.67 16.25
C HIS A 44 -8.50 -3.96 17.04
N ARG A 45 -8.79 -3.56 18.29
CA ARG A 45 -7.84 -2.83 19.15
C ARG A 45 -6.49 -3.55 19.27
N ARG A 46 -6.52 -4.88 19.46
CA ARG A 46 -5.32 -5.74 19.54
C ARG A 46 -4.47 -5.69 18.28
N GLU A 47 -5.10 -5.64 17.10
CA GLU A 47 -4.40 -5.54 15.81
C GLU A 47 -3.75 -4.17 15.63
N ILE A 48 -4.45 -3.10 16.02
CA ILE A 48 -3.91 -1.73 15.98
C ILE A 48 -2.66 -1.62 16.87
N ASP A 49 -2.69 -2.20 18.08
CA ASP A 49 -1.53 -2.17 18.98
C ASP A 49 -0.35 -2.98 18.42
N LYS A 50 -0.62 -4.14 17.79
CA LYS A 50 0.41 -4.94 17.10
C LYS A 50 1.06 -4.15 15.97
N LEU A 51 0.26 -3.51 15.13
CA LEU A 51 0.75 -2.69 14.02
C LEU A 51 1.52 -1.47 14.51
N ARG A 52 1.07 -0.81 15.59
CA ARG A 52 1.76 0.32 16.22
C ARG A 52 3.16 -0.08 16.68
N GLY A 53 3.31 -1.23 17.32
CA GLY A 53 4.63 -1.77 17.71
C GLY A 53 5.52 -2.03 16.49
N GLY A 54 4.96 -2.55 15.40
CA GLY A 54 5.69 -2.77 14.15
C GLY A 54 6.16 -1.48 13.47
N ILE A 55 5.33 -0.43 13.45
CA ILE A 55 5.69 0.88 12.85
C ILE A 55 6.79 1.59 13.64
N GLN A 56 6.82 1.41 14.97
CA GLN A 56 7.86 2.00 15.81
C GLN A 56 9.26 1.39 15.57
N GLN A 57 9.33 0.19 14.97
CA GLN A 57 10.61 -0.39 14.56
C GLN A 57 11.20 0.40 13.39
N LYS A 58 12.47 0.82 13.53
CA LYS A 58 13.14 1.68 12.55
C LYS A 58 13.09 1.09 11.14
N GLY A 59 12.48 1.83 10.22
CA GLY A 59 12.48 1.55 8.78
C GLY A 59 11.34 0.66 8.28
N LEU A 60 10.34 0.37 9.12
CA LEU A 60 9.10 -0.27 8.68
C LEU A 60 8.02 0.78 8.42
N ALA A 61 7.26 0.59 7.34
CA ALA A 61 6.14 1.43 6.95
C ALA A 61 4.90 0.56 6.73
N LEU A 62 3.73 1.12 7.05
CA LEU A 62 2.44 0.46 6.83
C LEU A 62 1.83 0.97 5.53
N VAL A 63 1.64 0.08 4.55
CA VAL A 63 1.20 0.43 3.20
C VAL A 63 -0.03 -0.38 2.78
N PRO A 64 -0.98 0.22 2.03
CA PRO A 64 -2.10 -0.48 1.44
C PRO A 64 -1.62 -1.34 0.26
N LEU A 65 -2.03 -2.60 0.23
CA LEU A 65 -1.70 -3.56 -0.83
C LEU A 65 -2.84 -3.71 -1.84
N ASN A 66 -4.06 -3.81 -1.34
CA ASN A 66 -5.23 -4.05 -2.18
C ASN A 66 -6.48 -3.43 -1.55
N ILE A 67 -7.37 -2.89 -2.38
CA ILE A 67 -8.73 -2.52 -1.99
C ILE A 67 -9.68 -3.43 -2.77
N HIS A 68 -10.50 -4.18 -2.06
CA HIS A 68 -11.45 -5.11 -2.66
C HIS A 68 -12.85 -4.93 -2.07
N LEU A 69 -13.86 -5.22 -2.89
CA LEU A 69 -15.25 -5.23 -2.44
C LEU A 69 -15.53 -6.54 -1.71
N LYS A 70 -16.12 -6.47 -0.52
CA LYS A 70 -16.64 -7.61 0.21
C LYS A 70 -18.07 -7.31 0.65
N GLY A 71 -19.04 -7.84 -0.09
CA GLY A 71 -20.45 -7.47 0.05
C GLY A 71 -20.64 -5.98 -0.26
N SER A 72 -21.29 -5.26 0.64
CA SER A 72 -21.51 -3.81 0.51
C SER A 72 -20.36 -2.95 1.02
N TRP A 73 -19.24 -3.54 1.44
CA TRP A 73 -18.12 -2.83 2.06
C TRP A 73 -16.86 -2.90 1.21
N LEU A 74 -16.09 -1.82 1.19
CA LEU A 74 -14.72 -1.82 0.68
C LEU A 74 -13.77 -2.20 1.82
N LYS A 75 -13.00 -3.27 1.60
CA LYS A 75 -11.95 -3.71 2.51
C LYS A 75 -10.58 -3.38 1.95
N VAL A 76 -9.69 -2.96 2.83
CA VAL A 76 -8.30 -2.63 2.49
C VAL A 76 -7.40 -3.66 3.15
N THR A 77 -6.60 -4.36 2.33
CA THR A 77 -5.50 -5.18 2.81
C THR A 77 -4.29 -4.29 3.01
N ILE A 78 -3.71 -4.29 4.21
CA ILE A 78 -2.52 -3.51 4.57
C ILE A 78 -1.36 -4.44 4.88
N GLY A 79 -0.14 -4.00 4.58
CA GLY A 79 1.09 -4.74 4.81
C GLY A 79 2.13 -3.87 5.52
N LEU A 80 2.85 -4.46 6.47
CA LEU A 80 4.03 -3.85 7.07
C LEU A 80 5.23 -4.25 6.22
N GLY A 81 5.98 -3.26 5.72
CA GLY A 81 7.09 -3.49 4.82
C GLY A 81 8.25 -2.54 5.07
N LYS A 82 9.46 -3.00 4.74
CA LYS A 82 10.67 -2.17 4.72
C LYS A 82 10.97 -1.76 3.30
N GLY A 83 11.24 -0.47 3.09
CA GLY A 83 11.75 0.02 1.81
C GLY A 83 13.12 -0.61 1.51
N ARG A 84 13.31 -1.09 0.27
CA ARG A 84 14.63 -1.56 -0.19
C ARG A 84 15.57 -0.37 -0.39
N LYS A 85 16.84 -0.53 0.01
CA LYS A 85 17.87 0.49 -0.24
C LYS A 85 18.16 0.59 -1.75
N LEU A 86 18.61 1.76 -2.20
CA LEU A 86 18.88 2.01 -3.62
C LEU A 86 19.94 1.05 -4.20
N HIS A 87 20.96 0.73 -3.40
CA HIS A 87 22.00 -0.23 -3.76
C HIS A 87 21.43 -1.63 -4.03
N ASP A 88 20.58 -2.12 -3.12
CA ASP A 88 19.97 -3.45 -3.22
C ASP A 88 19.06 -3.55 -4.47
N LYS A 89 18.34 -2.46 -4.80
CA LYS A 89 17.54 -2.39 -6.04
C LYS A 89 18.40 -2.54 -7.30
N ARG A 90 19.54 -1.84 -7.37
CA ARG A 90 20.47 -1.92 -8.51
C ARG A 90 21.03 -3.33 -8.70
N GLN A 91 21.38 -4.01 -7.61
CA GLN A 91 21.89 -5.39 -7.69
C GLN A 91 20.82 -6.37 -8.18
N GLU A 92 19.58 -6.22 -7.70
CA GLU A 92 18.48 -7.07 -8.13
C GLU A 92 18.09 -6.86 -9.60
N GLU A 93 18.10 -5.61 -10.07
CA GLU A 93 17.87 -5.29 -11.49
C GLU A 93 18.92 -5.92 -12.39
N ARG A 94 20.21 -5.82 -12.04
CA ARG A 94 21.29 -6.52 -12.77
C ARG A 94 21.06 -8.02 -12.81
N ARG A 95 20.80 -8.64 -11.65
CA ARG A 95 20.55 -10.09 -11.56
C ARG A 95 19.36 -10.53 -12.42
N LYS A 96 18.28 -9.74 -12.43
CA LYS A 96 17.11 -10.00 -13.29
C LYS A 96 17.46 -9.95 -14.77
N GLN A 97 18.29 -8.98 -15.17
CA GLN A 97 18.75 -8.82 -16.53
C GLN A 97 19.64 -10.00 -16.95
N ASP A 98 20.63 -10.35 -16.13
CA ASP A 98 21.54 -11.48 -16.38
C ASP A 98 20.79 -12.80 -16.57
N VAL A 99 19.79 -13.07 -15.72
CA VAL A 99 18.94 -14.28 -15.82
C VAL A 99 18.11 -14.27 -17.11
N LYS A 100 17.59 -13.11 -17.50
CA LYS A 100 16.80 -12.97 -18.73
C LYS A 100 17.67 -13.20 -19.96
N ASP A 101 18.88 -12.65 -19.98
CA ASP A 101 19.81 -12.79 -21.10
C ASP A 101 20.34 -14.22 -21.23
N THR A 102 20.66 -14.87 -20.10
CA THR A 102 21.05 -16.29 -20.07
C THR A 102 19.92 -17.18 -20.60
N ARG A 103 18.68 -16.94 -20.16
CA ARG A 103 17.50 -17.70 -20.62
C ARG A 103 17.24 -17.50 -22.12
N ALA A 104 17.42 -16.27 -22.62
CA ALA A 104 17.29 -15.98 -24.05
C ALA A 104 18.39 -16.67 -24.88
N ALA A 105 19.63 -16.74 -24.37
CA ALA A 105 20.72 -17.47 -25.02
C ALA A 105 20.45 -18.98 -25.06
N MET A 106 19.98 -19.58 -23.96
CA MET A 106 19.62 -21.00 -23.89
C MET A 106 18.46 -21.38 -24.81
N ALA A 107 17.53 -20.46 -25.09
CA ALA A 107 16.39 -20.71 -25.99
C ALA A 107 16.72 -20.55 -27.48
N ARG A 108 17.92 -20.04 -27.82
CA ARG A 108 18.40 -19.91 -29.21
C ARG A 108 19.25 -21.10 -29.66
N PHE A 109 19.68 -21.93 -28.72
CA PHE A 109 20.23 -23.26 -28.96
C PHE A 109 19.10 -24.30 -28.97
#